data_AF-A0A554K6W2-F1
#
_entry.id   AF-A0A554K6W2-F1
#
_cell.length_a   1.000
_cell.length_b   1.000
_cell.length_c   1.000
_cell.angle_alpha   90.00
_cell.angle_beta   90.00
_cell.angle_gamma   90.00
#
_symmetry.space_group_name_H-M   'P 1'
#
loop_
_entity.id
_entity.type
_entity.pdbx_description
1 polymer ?
#
loop_
_entity_poly.entity_id
_entity_poly.type
_entity_poly.pdbx_seq_one_letter_code
_entity_poly.pdbx_strand_id
1 'polypeptide(L)'
;MDEKRQQLGLTHQKKDDSVFKFFKEATEDIASVFAMDLEHRNYTTERVQLICVFTLIDVIANYWYEYLRKNGTQQERFLAWVKKYCLTDSNPEYRGTDFAHLSAENLYAVRSSMVHFLGIAGLGDKYKLTFATNRMSDEFIAKYQKRFQDYGHHVLVVKPKKLHNLILEGTVLMLMEWKKVIDEAQTDEATKWQHIEGIDRIYQKIQLEGAVKVAIPE
;
A
#
# COMPACT_ATOMS: atom_id res chain seq x y z
N MET A 1 -0.98 24.40 -30.53
CA MET A 1 -1.21 23.90 -29.16
C MET A 1 -2.39 22.95 -29.27
N ASP A 2 -2.15 21.64 -29.13
CA ASP A 2 -3.10 20.59 -29.52
C ASP A 2 -4.46 20.71 -28.83
N GLU A 3 -5.56 20.57 -29.59
CA GLU A 3 -6.95 20.49 -29.08
C GLU A 3 -7.08 19.50 -27.91
N LYS A 4 -6.31 18.40 -27.97
CA LYS A 4 -6.22 17.39 -26.91
C LYS A 4 -5.71 17.95 -25.59
N ARG A 5 -4.71 18.83 -25.61
CA ARG A 5 -4.19 19.48 -24.40
C ARG A 5 -5.20 20.46 -23.82
N GLN A 6 -5.89 21.24 -24.66
CA GLN A 6 -6.96 22.12 -24.19
C GLN A 6 -8.10 21.34 -23.51
N GLN A 7 -8.56 20.24 -24.11
CA GLN A 7 -9.61 19.41 -23.52
C GLN A 7 -9.17 18.72 -22.21
N LEU A 8 -7.91 18.29 -22.13
CA LEU A 8 -7.32 17.74 -20.89
C LEU A 8 -7.29 18.79 -19.78
N GLY A 9 -6.82 20.01 -20.08
CA GLY A 9 -6.80 21.11 -19.12
C GLY A 9 -8.19 21.47 -18.59
N LEU A 10 -9.21 21.52 -19.47
CA LEU A 10 -10.59 21.83 -19.09
C LEU A 10 -11.25 20.77 -18.19
N THR A 11 -10.86 19.50 -18.34
CA THR A 11 -11.45 18.38 -17.58
C THR A 11 -10.61 17.96 -16.37
N HIS A 12 -9.44 18.57 -16.19
CA HIS A 12 -8.46 18.15 -15.18
C HIS A 12 -9.03 18.15 -13.77
N GLN A 13 -9.63 19.25 -13.31
CA GLN A 13 -10.15 19.35 -11.93
C GLN A 13 -11.15 18.23 -11.60
N LYS A 14 -12.09 17.95 -12.51
CA LYS A 14 -13.07 16.88 -12.32
C LYS A 14 -12.42 15.50 -12.22
N LYS A 15 -11.39 15.26 -13.04
CA LYS A 15 -10.64 13.99 -13.03
C LYS A 15 -9.81 13.86 -11.75
N ASP A 16 -9.19 14.95 -11.32
CA ASP A 16 -8.40 15.03 -10.10
C ASP A 16 -9.27 14.69 -8.87
N ASP A 17 -10.41 15.38 -8.72
CA ASP A 17 -11.39 15.11 -7.65
C ASP A 17 -11.84 13.64 -7.64
N SER A 18 -12.05 13.06 -8.83
CA SER A 18 -12.46 11.65 -8.97
C SER A 18 -11.36 10.68 -8.54
N VAL A 19 -10.10 10.96 -8.89
CA VAL A 19 -8.94 10.15 -8.49
C VAL A 19 -8.73 10.21 -6.98
N PHE A 20 -8.78 11.40 -6.37
CA PHE A 20 -8.67 11.56 -4.92
C PHE A 20 -9.81 10.88 -4.17
N LYS A 21 -11.05 11.02 -4.67
CA LYS A 21 -12.21 10.33 -4.11
C LYS A 21 -12.00 8.81 -4.12
N PHE A 22 -11.54 8.25 -5.23
CA PHE A 22 -11.27 6.82 -5.33
C PHE A 22 -10.22 6.36 -4.30
N PHE A 23 -9.09 7.07 -4.18
CA PHE A 23 -8.06 6.72 -3.19
C PHE A 23 -8.58 6.78 -1.76
N LYS A 24 -9.39 7.80 -1.45
CA LYS A 24 -10.04 7.95 -0.14
C LYS A 24 -10.96 6.76 0.14
N GLU A 25 -11.88 6.45 -0.76
CA GLU A 25 -12.82 5.34 -0.61
C GLU A 25 -12.09 4.00 -0.47
N ALA A 26 -11.09 3.73 -1.30
CA ALA A 26 -10.28 2.51 -1.20
C ALA A 26 -9.56 2.38 0.16
N THR A 27 -9.04 3.50 0.69
CA THR A 27 -8.39 3.53 2.00
C THR A 27 -9.39 3.32 3.14
N GLU A 28 -10.58 3.93 3.05
CA GLU A 28 -11.66 3.77 4.02
C GLU A 28 -12.20 2.32 4.05
N ASP A 29 -12.41 1.72 2.87
CA ASP A 29 -12.85 0.33 2.73
C ASP A 29 -11.84 -0.63 3.38
N ILE A 30 -10.55 -0.44 3.14
CA ILE A 30 -9.50 -1.28 3.75
C ILE A 30 -9.39 -1.04 5.25
N ALA A 31 -9.51 0.20 5.71
CA ALA A 31 -9.51 0.53 7.13
C ALA A 31 -10.68 -0.15 7.86
N SER A 32 -11.84 -0.28 7.22
CA SER A 32 -13.02 -0.95 7.78
C SER A 32 -12.78 -2.43 8.13
N VAL A 33 -11.86 -3.10 7.43
CA VAL A 33 -11.49 -4.50 7.68
C VAL A 33 -10.80 -4.67 9.05
N PHE A 34 -10.25 -3.58 9.59
CA PHE A 34 -9.66 -3.53 10.93
C PHE A 34 -10.63 -3.06 12.02
N ALA A 35 -11.90 -2.81 11.68
CA ALA A 35 -12.91 -2.45 12.67
C ALA A 35 -13.08 -3.60 13.68
N MET A 36 -13.19 -3.22 14.95
CA MET A 36 -13.41 -4.13 16.06
C MET A 36 -14.82 -3.96 16.60
N ASP A 37 -15.42 -5.06 17.06
CA ASP A 37 -16.66 -5.03 17.83
C ASP A 37 -16.43 -4.49 19.26
N LEU A 38 -17.52 -4.40 20.04
CA LEU A 38 -17.50 -3.94 21.44
C LEU A 38 -16.65 -4.83 22.37
N GLU A 39 -16.34 -6.06 21.95
CA GLU A 39 -15.46 -7.00 22.66
C GLU A 39 -14.01 -6.97 22.12
N HIS A 40 -13.67 -5.94 21.35
CA HIS A 40 -12.37 -5.79 20.67
C HIS A 40 -12.04 -6.94 19.71
N ARG A 41 -13.06 -7.57 19.13
CA ARG A 41 -12.89 -8.61 18.11
C ARG A 41 -12.96 -8.02 16.72
N ASN A 42 -11.94 -8.28 15.91
CA ASN A 42 -12.03 -8.03 14.47
C ASN A 42 -13.12 -8.93 13.86
N TYR A 43 -13.96 -8.35 13.00
CA TYR A 43 -14.94 -9.10 12.19
C TYR A 43 -14.28 -9.98 11.12
N THR A 44 -13.01 -9.74 10.83
CA THR A 44 -12.25 -10.39 9.76
C THR A 44 -11.03 -11.11 10.32
N THR A 45 -10.63 -12.20 9.66
CA THR A 45 -9.43 -12.95 10.03
C THR A 45 -8.17 -12.18 9.65
N GLU A 46 -7.06 -12.48 10.32
CA GLU A 46 -5.76 -11.86 10.06
C GLU A 46 -5.33 -12.02 8.61
N ARG A 47 -5.64 -13.16 7.99
CA ARG A 47 -5.34 -13.37 6.57
C ARG A 47 -6.13 -12.41 5.69
N VAL A 48 -7.42 -12.24 5.93
CA VAL A 48 -8.24 -11.29 5.14
C VAL A 48 -7.70 -9.87 5.31
N GLN A 49 -7.35 -9.48 6.53
CA GLN A 49 -6.70 -8.20 6.80
C GLN A 49 -5.41 -8.01 6.00
N LEU A 50 -4.54 -9.02 5.99
CA LEU A 50 -3.27 -8.97 5.24
C LEU A 50 -3.50 -8.90 3.74
N ILE A 51 -4.46 -9.67 3.20
CA ILE A 51 -4.83 -9.59 1.78
C ILE A 51 -5.26 -8.16 1.45
N CYS A 52 -6.13 -7.53 2.26
CA CYS A 52 -6.55 -6.15 2.05
C CYS A 52 -5.38 -5.16 2.10
N VAL A 53 -4.42 -5.34 3.01
CA VAL A 53 -3.20 -4.51 3.07
C VAL A 53 -2.35 -4.68 1.81
N PHE A 54 -2.16 -5.91 1.32
CA PHE A 54 -1.41 -6.15 0.10
C PHE A 54 -2.13 -5.59 -1.13
N THR A 55 -3.45 -5.70 -1.20
CA THR A 55 -4.26 -5.07 -2.24
C THR A 55 -4.08 -3.55 -2.24
N LEU A 56 -4.02 -2.91 -1.07
CA LEU A 56 -3.74 -1.47 -0.96
C LEU A 56 -2.41 -1.10 -1.62
N ILE A 57 -1.34 -1.85 -1.31
CA ILE A 57 -0.02 -1.63 -1.92
C ILE A 57 -0.10 -1.78 -3.44
N ASP A 58 -0.75 -2.83 -3.93
CA ASP A 58 -0.88 -3.09 -5.37
C ASP A 58 -1.62 -1.94 -6.08
N VAL A 59 -2.70 -1.41 -5.48
CA VAL A 59 -3.45 -0.26 -6.02
C VAL A 59 -2.59 1.00 -6.05
N ILE A 60 -1.98 1.36 -4.91
CA ILE A 60 -1.21 2.60 -4.80
C ILE A 60 0.04 2.56 -5.68
N ALA A 61 0.79 1.46 -5.63
CA ALA A 61 2.00 1.31 -6.44
C ALA A 61 1.69 1.36 -7.94
N ASN A 62 0.60 0.72 -8.36
CA ASN A 62 0.13 0.76 -9.74
C ASN A 62 -0.22 2.19 -10.17
N TYR A 63 -1.03 2.90 -9.40
CA TYR A 63 -1.48 4.24 -9.77
C TYR A 63 -0.36 5.27 -9.72
N TRP A 64 0.58 5.13 -8.79
CA TRP A 64 1.79 5.96 -8.76
C TRP A 64 2.66 5.74 -10.00
N TYR A 65 2.80 4.50 -10.47
CA TYR A 65 3.51 4.22 -11.72
C TYR A 65 2.80 4.82 -12.94
N GLU A 66 1.48 4.73 -13.00
CA GLU A 66 0.70 5.38 -14.07
C GLU A 66 0.88 6.90 -14.04
N TYR A 67 0.81 7.51 -12.85
CA TYR A 67 1.05 8.94 -12.67
C TYR A 67 2.41 9.35 -13.24
N LEU A 68 3.46 8.60 -12.89
CA LEU A 68 4.83 8.84 -13.36
C LEU A 68 5.10 8.37 -14.80
N ARG A 69 4.11 7.80 -15.51
CA ARG A 69 4.25 7.22 -16.85
C ARG A 69 5.33 6.13 -16.91
N LYS A 70 5.43 5.30 -15.87
CA LYS A 70 6.38 4.19 -15.78
C LYS A 70 5.72 2.88 -16.15
N ASN A 71 6.44 2.08 -16.92
CA ASN A 71 6.07 0.69 -17.20
C ASN A 71 6.70 -0.25 -16.16
N GLY A 72 6.06 -1.38 -15.93
CA GLY A 72 6.55 -2.41 -15.02
C GLY A 72 5.49 -3.47 -14.76
N THR A 73 5.92 -4.66 -14.39
CA THR A 73 5.08 -5.74 -13.86
C THR A 73 4.53 -5.36 -12.48
N GLN A 74 3.50 -6.09 -12.01
CA GLN A 74 2.98 -5.93 -10.65
C GLN A 74 4.10 -6.06 -9.60
N GLN A 75 5.00 -7.04 -9.79
CA GLN A 75 6.15 -7.24 -8.92
C GLN A 75 7.08 -6.03 -8.90
N GLU A 76 7.49 -5.52 -10.05
CA GLU A 76 8.42 -4.37 -10.12
C GLU A 76 7.81 -3.13 -9.47
N ARG A 77 6.52 -2.87 -9.71
CA ARG A 77 5.77 -1.77 -9.10
C ARG A 77 5.75 -1.90 -7.58
N PHE A 78 5.37 -3.08 -7.08
CA PHE A 78 5.32 -3.37 -5.65
C PHE A 78 6.69 -3.17 -4.99
N LEU A 79 7.73 -3.81 -5.54
CA LEU A 79 9.07 -3.78 -4.96
C LEU A 79 9.62 -2.35 -4.90
N ALA A 80 9.49 -1.60 -5.99
CA ALA A 80 9.98 -0.24 -6.06
C ALA A 80 9.24 0.69 -5.09
N TRP A 81 7.91 0.58 -5.02
CA TRP A 81 7.10 1.42 -4.13
C TRP A 81 7.39 1.11 -2.66
N VAL A 82 7.41 -0.18 -2.28
CA VAL A 82 7.70 -0.61 -0.90
C VAL A 82 9.10 -0.18 -0.47
N LYS A 83 10.12 -0.33 -1.32
CA LYS A 83 11.49 0.14 -1.00
C LYS A 83 11.56 1.64 -0.82
N LYS A 84 10.87 2.39 -1.69
CA LYS A 84 10.95 3.86 -1.68
C LYS A 84 10.22 4.48 -0.50
N TYR A 85 9.06 3.94 -0.11
CA TYR A 85 8.15 4.61 0.82
C TYR A 85 7.89 3.84 2.13
N CYS A 86 8.00 2.51 2.15
CA CYS A 86 7.74 1.74 3.36
C CYS A 86 9.02 1.38 4.10
N LEU A 87 9.95 0.70 3.42
CA LEU A 87 11.16 0.17 4.03
C LEU A 87 12.31 1.19 3.93
N THR A 88 12.08 2.37 4.48
CA THR A 88 12.98 3.52 4.43
C THR A 88 12.99 4.24 5.78
N ASP A 89 14.10 4.86 6.14
CA ASP A 89 14.25 5.62 7.39
C ASP A 89 13.32 6.84 7.47
N SER A 90 12.77 7.28 6.34
CA SER A 90 11.74 8.31 6.31
C SER A 90 10.39 7.85 6.84
N ASN A 91 10.14 6.53 6.90
CA ASN A 91 8.91 5.97 7.42
C ASN A 91 9.07 5.67 8.93
N PRO A 92 8.32 6.36 9.80
CA PRO A 92 8.47 6.20 11.25
C PRO A 92 8.07 4.81 11.75
N GLU A 93 7.18 4.10 11.04
CA GLU A 93 6.77 2.73 11.39
C GLU A 93 7.84 1.69 11.01
N TYR A 94 8.78 2.05 10.14
CA TYR A 94 9.95 1.20 9.80
C TYR A 94 11.15 1.51 10.70
N ARG A 95 11.40 2.79 10.97
CA ARG A 95 12.59 3.24 11.68
C ARG A 95 12.65 2.69 13.10
N GLY A 96 13.66 1.86 13.39
CA GLY A 96 13.89 1.32 14.73
C GLY A 96 12.84 0.29 15.18
N THR A 97 12.09 -0.30 14.24
CA THR A 97 11.08 -1.33 14.54
C THR A 97 11.52 -2.72 14.11
N ASP A 98 10.73 -3.74 14.46
CA ASP A 98 10.97 -5.14 14.10
C ASP A 98 11.05 -5.40 12.58
N PHE A 99 10.64 -4.43 11.76
CA PHE A 99 10.70 -4.54 10.30
C PHE A 99 12.09 -4.34 9.71
N ALA A 100 13.12 -3.99 10.50
CA ALA A 100 14.46 -3.67 9.99
C ALA A 100 15.13 -4.77 9.13
N HIS A 101 14.66 -6.01 9.21
CA HIS A 101 15.15 -7.14 8.40
C HIS A 101 14.18 -7.60 7.31
N LEU A 102 13.01 -6.96 7.22
CA LEU A 102 12.07 -7.19 6.15
C LEU A 102 12.60 -6.53 4.87
N SER A 103 12.78 -7.32 3.81
CA SER A 103 13.04 -6.80 2.47
C SER A 103 11.75 -6.73 1.66
N ALA A 104 11.74 -5.92 0.60
CA ALA A 104 10.57 -5.83 -0.28
C ALA A 104 10.32 -7.15 -1.01
N GLU A 105 11.37 -7.89 -1.37
CA GLU A 105 11.29 -9.22 -1.99
C GLU A 105 10.62 -10.22 -1.06
N ASN A 106 11.01 -10.22 0.22
CA ASN A 106 10.42 -11.06 1.24
C ASN A 106 8.94 -10.70 1.44
N LEU A 107 8.60 -9.41 1.46
CA LEU A 107 7.22 -8.95 1.58
C LEU A 107 6.37 -9.32 0.36
N TYR A 108 6.93 -9.25 -0.86
CA TYR A 108 6.25 -9.67 -2.09
C TYR A 108 6.02 -11.19 -2.13
N ALA A 109 7.01 -11.99 -1.72
CA ALA A 109 6.86 -13.45 -1.62
C ALA A 109 5.75 -13.83 -0.63
N VAL A 110 5.66 -13.11 0.50
CA VAL A 110 4.58 -13.25 1.49
C VAL A 110 3.23 -12.90 0.89
N ARG A 111 3.13 -11.78 0.18
CA ARG A 111 1.92 -11.38 -0.57
C ARG A 111 1.47 -12.51 -1.50
N SER A 112 2.37 -13.07 -2.30
CA SER A 112 2.06 -14.18 -3.20
C SER A 112 1.63 -15.45 -2.44
N SER A 113 2.29 -15.79 -1.32
CA SER A 113 1.90 -16.95 -0.51
C SER A 113 0.51 -16.81 0.09
N MET A 114 0.16 -15.62 0.60
CA MET A 114 -1.14 -15.34 1.22
C MET A 114 -2.29 -15.42 0.22
N VAL A 115 -2.05 -15.04 -1.03
CA VAL A 115 -3.07 -15.07 -2.09
C VAL A 115 -3.17 -16.43 -2.76
N HIS A 116 -2.06 -17.17 -2.94
CA HIS A 116 -2.02 -18.34 -3.83
C HIS A 116 -1.75 -19.69 -3.16
N PHE A 117 -1.00 -19.76 -2.06
CA PHE A 117 -0.41 -21.04 -1.61
C PHE A 117 -0.78 -21.47 -0.20
N LEU A 118 -1.42 -20.62 0.61
CA LEU A 118 -1.85 -20.98 1.97
C LEU A 118 -0.69 -21.40 2.91
N GLY A 119 0.56 -21.04 2.61
CA GLY A 119 1.76 -21.44 3.35
C GLY A 119 2.43 -20.30 4.13
N ILE A 120 3.24 -20.65 5.12
CA ILE A 120 4.20 -19.73 5.74
C ILE A 120 5.30 -19.49 4.71
N ALA A 121 5.50 -18.24 4.29
CA ALA A 121 6.61 -17.92 3.41
C ALA A 121 7.92 -18.15 4.18
N GLY A 122 8.68 -19.15 3.74
CA GLY A 122 10.09 -19.23 4.10
C GLY A 122 10.78 -18.04 3.45
N LEU A 123 11.19 -17.07 4.26
CA LEU A 123 12.26 -16.17 3.84
C LEU A 123 13.52 -17.04 3.82
N GLY A 124 14.44 -16.83 2.87
CA GLY A 124 15.66 -17.64 2.77
C GLY A 124 16.37 -17.81 4.12
N ASP A 125 17.12 -18.91 4.28
CA ASP A 125 17.90 -19.22 5.49
C ASP A 125 17.07 -19.48 6.77
N LYS A 126 17.62 -19.07 7.93
CA LYS A 126 17.06 -19.26 9.28
C LYS A 126 16.04 -18.19 9.68
N TYR A 127 15.66 -17.31 8.76
CA TYR A 127 14.71 -16.21 9.00
C TYR A 127 13.29 -16.64 8.57
N LYS A 128 12.30 -16.47 9.44
CA LYS A 128 10.90 -16.84 9.19
C LYS A 128 10.00 -15.64 9.42
N LEU A 129 8.93 -15.53 8.63
CA LEU A 129 7.89 -14.54 8.84
C LEU A 129 6.60 -15.24 9.21
N THR A 130 5.96 -14.80 10.28
CA THR A 130 4.65 -15.30 10.71
C THR A 130 3.75 -14.13 11.11
N PHE A 131 2.47 -14.43 11.26
CA PHE A 131 1.46 -13.43 11.57
C PHE A 131 0.79 -13.71 12.90
N ALA A 132 0.65 -12.67 13.72
CA ALA A 132 -0.10 -12.72 14.96
C ALA A 132 -1.44 -12.00 14.81
N THR A 133 -2.40 -12.38 15.65
CA THR A 133 -3.64 -11.62 15.80
C THR A 133 -3.32 -10.22 16.34
N ASN A 134 -4.11 -9.21 15.96
CA ASN A 134 -3.91 -7.85 16.48
C ASN A 134 -4.07 -7.76 18.00
N ARG A 135 -4.69 -8.77 18.64
CA ARG A 135 -4.95 -8.84 20.08
C ARG A 135 -3.80 -9.47 20.89
N MET A 136 -2.88 -10.15 20.22
CA MET A 136 -1.76 -10.79 20.89
C MET A 136 -0.87 -9.73 21.56
N SER A 137 -0.48 -9.92 22.82
CA SER A 137 0.37 -8.95 23.51
C SER A 137 1.79 -8.93 22.94
N ASP A 138 2.43 -7.76 22.97
CA ASP A 138 3.80 -7.63 22.49
C ASP A 138 4.79 -8.42 23.36
N GLU A 139 4.50 -8.56 24.66
CA GLU A 139 5.26 -9.42 25.57
C GLU A 139 5.23 -10.90 25.15
N PHE A 140 4.06 -11.40 24.73
CA PHE A 140 3.94 -12.77 24.25
C PHE A 140 4.71 -12.96 22.94
N ILE A 141 4.63 -11.99 22.04
CA ILE A 141 5.39 -11.98 20.78
C ILE A 141 6.89 -12.00 21.07
N ALA A 142 7.39 -11.14 21.96
CA ALA A 142 8.80 -11.09 22.34
C ALA A 142 9.28 -12.42 22.95
N LYS A 143 8.46 -13.04 23.82
CA LYS A 143 8.76 -14.37 24.37
C LYS A 143 8.81 -15.45 23.29
N TYR A 144 7.89 -15.41 22.32
CA TYR A 144 7.86 -16.34 21.20
C TYR A 144 9.09 -16.16 20.31
N GLN A 145 9.45 -14.92 19.97
CA GLN A 145 10.65 -14.60 19.19
C GLN A 145 11.93 -15.07 19.88
N LYS A 146 12.06 -14.80 21.18
CA LYS A 146 13.20 -15.27 21.98
C LYS A 146 13.34 -16.79 21.94
N ARG A 147 12.23 -17.52 22.07
CA ARG A 147 12.25 -18.99 21.97
C ARG A 147 12.80 -19.47 20.63
N PHE A 148 12.44 -18.84 19.51
CA PHE A 148 13.03 -19.20 18.20
C PHE A 148 14.52 -18.86 18.12
N GLN A 149 14.92 -17.72 18.68
CA GLN A 149 16.32 -17.29 18.74
C GLN A 149 17.17 -18.29 19.54
N ASP A 150 16.64 -18.83 20.64
CA ASP A 150 17.30 -19.86 21.45
C ASP A 150 17.58 -21.16 20.64
N TYR A 151 16.81 -21.43 19.58
CA TYR A 151 17.05 -22.54 18.63
C TYR A 151 17.85 -22.11 17.39
N GLY A 152 18.43 -20.90 17.39
CA GLY A 152 19.21 -20.36 16.28
C GLY A 152 18.38 -19.88 15.09
N HIS A 153 17.08 -19.67 15.26
CA HIS A 153 16.17 -19.15 14.24
C HIS A 153 15.74 -17.72 14.55
N HIS A 154 15.58 -16.90 13.51
CA HIS A 154 15.00 -15.58 13.66
C HIS A 154 13.58 -15.60 13.12
N VAL A 155 12.61 -15.13 13.90
CA VAL A 155 11.22 -15.02 13.45
C VAL A 155 10.72 -13.60 13.59
N LEU A 156 10.20 -13.05 12.49
CA LEU A 156 9.43 -11.83 12.50
C LEU A 156 7.96 -12.18 12.66
N VAL A 157 7.36 -11.69 13.73
CA VAL A 157 5.93 -11.86 14.00
C VAL A 157 5.25 -10.54 13.68
N VAL A 158 4.48 -10.50 12.60
CA VAL A 158 3.82 -9.28 12.13
C VAL A 158 2.35 -9.29 12.54
N LYS A 159 1.89 -8.23 13.20
CA LYS A 159 0.46 -7.96 13.36
C LYS A 159 -0.07 -7.30 12.09
N PRO A 160 -1.21 -7.74 11.52
CA PRO A 160 -1.81 -7.10 10.35
C PRO A 160 -1.98 -5.59 10.52
N LYS A 161 -2.40 -5.11 11.70
CA LYS A 161 -2.55 -3.67 11.97
C LYS A 161 -1.22 -2.92 11.92
N LYS A 162 -0.13 -3.52 12.40
CA LYS A 162 1.21 -2.92 12.36
C LYS A 162 1.72 -2.82 10.92
N LEU A 163 1.49 -3.86 10.11
CA LEU A 163 1.79 -3.80 8.67
C LEU A 163 0.94 -2.76 7.96
N HIS A 164 -0.37 -2.71 8.24
CA HIS A 164 -1.26 -1.69 7.70
C HIS A 164 -0.77 -0.27 7.99
N ASN A 165 -0.36 0.02 9.24
CA ASN A 165 0.18 1.33 9.60
C ASN A 165 1.47 1.66 8.84
N LEU A 166 2.39 0.70 8.70
CA LEU A 166 3.60 0.86 7.87
C LEU A 166 3.26 1.26 6.43
N ILE A 167 2.26 0.62 5.83
CA ILE A 167 1.81 0.91 4.46
C ILE A 167 1.11 2.27 4.39
N LEU A 168 0.29 2.63 5.38
CA LEU A 168 -0.35 3.95 5.44
C LEU A 168 0.68 5.07 5.53
N GLU A 169 1.69 4.95 6.40
CA GLU A 169 2.75 5.95 6.48
C GLU A 169 3.55 6.03 5.18
N GLY A 170 3.79 4.90 4.51
CA GLY A 170 4.39 4.91 3.17
C GLY A 170 3.52 5.63 2.14
N THR A 171 2.20 5.49 2.26
CA THR A 171 1.23 6.19 1.40
C THR A 171 1.27 7.70 1.65
N VAL A 172 1.35 8.12 2.91
CA VAL A 172 1.51 9.53 3.28
C VAL A 172 2.80 10.10 2.67
N LEU A 173 3.93 9.40 2.77
CA LEU A 173 5.19 9.85 2.16
C LEU A 173 5.10 10.01 0.65
N MET A 174 4.44 9.09 -0.05
CA MET A 174 4.18 9.21 -1.49
C MET A 174 3.26 10.42 -1.78
N LEU A 175 2.19 10.63 -1.00
CA LEU A 175 1.31 11.78 -1.16
C LEU A 175 2.02 13.11 -0.91
N MET A 176 2.99 13.15 0.01
CA MET A 176 3.84 14.33 0.21
C MET A 176 4.74 14.59 -1.00
N GLU A 177 5.27 13.55 -1.65
CA GLU A 177 5.99 13.71 -2.92
C GLU A 177 5.07 14.22 -4.03
N TRP A 178 3.85 13.68 -4.13
CA TRP A 178 2.87 14.17 -5.09
C TRP A 178 2.51 15.64 -4.83
N LYS A 179 2.30 16.02 -3.57
CA LYS A 179 2.05 17.41 -3.20
C LYS A 179 3.17 18.35 -3.67
N LYS A 180 4.44 17.96 -3.55
CA LYS A 180 5.56 18.76 -4.06
C LYS A 180 5.44 18.99 -5.57
N VAL A 181 5.07 17.96 -6.34
CA VAL A 181 4.82 18.08 -7.78
C VAL A 181 3.69 19.06 -8.09
N ILE A 182 2.61 19.06 -7.29
CA ILE A 182 1.49 20.00 -7.44
C ILE A 182 1.92 21.44 -7.14
N ASP A 183 2.73 21.62 -6.10
CA ASP A 183 3.23 22.93 -5.69
C ASP A 183 4.20 23.48 -6.76
N GLU A 184 5.07 22.63 -7.33
CA GLU A 184 5.99 22.98 -8.44
C GLU A 184 5.24 23.27 -9.76
N ALA A 185 4.14 22.57 -10.03
CA ALA A 185 3.28 22.81 -11.20
C ALA A 185 2.65 24.23 -11.24
N GLN A 186 2.66 24.97 -10.14
CA GLN A 186 2.18 26.36 -10.12
C GLN A 186 3.13 27.32 -10.84
N THR A 187 4.41 26.97 -10.93
CA THR A 187 5.47 27.84 -11.46
C THR A 187 6.21 27.24 -12.65
N ASP A 188 6.13 25.93 -12.86
CA ASP A 188 6.74 25.23 -13.99
C ASP A 188 5.69 24.57 -14.92
N GLU A 189 5.63 25.06 -16.16
CA GLU A 189 4.64 24.60 -17.15
C GLU A 189 4.89 23.14 -17.57
N ALA A 190 6.13 22.67 -17.57
CA ALA A 190 6.43 21.27 -17.89
C ALA A 190 5.89 20.32 -16.80
N THR A 191 6.13 20.64 -15.54
CA THR A 191 5.64 19.91 -14.37
C THR A 191 4.11 19.95 -14.28
N LYS A 192 3.51 21.08 -14.63
CA LYS A 192 2.05 21.20 -14.75
C LYS A 192 1.45 20.22 -15.74
N TRP A 193 1.99 20.15 -16.96
CA TRP A 193 1.51 19.18 -17.94
C TRP A 193 1.78 17.74 -17.53
N GLN A 194 2.92 17.47 -16.89
CA GLN A 194 3.19 16.15 -16.32
C GLN A 194 2.14 15.75 -15.29
N HIS A 195 1.73 16.66 -14.41
CA HIS A 195 0.68 16.44 -13.41
C HIS A 195 -0.68 16.17 -14.06
N ILE A 196 -1.11 17.04 -14.99
CA ILE A 196 -2.40 16.90 -15.70
C ILE A 196 -2.47 15.56 -16.43
N GLU A 197 -1.43 15.20 -17.19
CA GLU A 197 -1.38 13.94 -17.92
C GLU A 197 -1.28 12.73 -16.98
N GLY A 198 -0.61 12.88 -15.83
CA GLY A 198 -0.53 11.84 -14.79
C GLY A 198 -1.89 11.52 -14.18
N ILE A 199 -2.66 12.55 -13.84
CA ILE A 199 -4.03 12.41 -13.35
C ILE A 199 -4.92 11.76 -14.40
N ASP A 200 -4.82 12.18 -15.66
CA ASP A 200 -5.61 11.57 -16.74
C ASP A 200 -5.31 10.07 -16.88
N ARG A 201 -4.03 9.65 -16.84
CA ARG A 201 -3.66 8.23 -16.90
C ARG A 201 -4.29 7.41 -15.77
N ILE A 202 -4.23 7.90 -14.53
CA ILE A 202 -4.87 7.20 -13.40
C ILE A 202 -6.38 7.15 -13.60
N TYR A 203 -6.99 8.28 -13.97
CA TYR A 203 -8.43 8.36 -14.19
C TYR A 203 -8.90 7.35 -15.24
N GLN A 204 -8.24 7.29 -16.40
CA GLN A 204 -8.55 6.30 -17.44
C GLN A 204 -8.41 4.88 -16.91
N LYS A 205 -7.38 4.60 -16.12
CA LYS A 205 -7.17 3.27 -15.53
C LYS A 205 -8.30 2.87 -14.59
N ILE A 206 -8.75 3.79 -13.73
CA ILE A 206 -9.92 3.57 -12.85
C ILE A 206 -11.17 3.28 -13.69
N GLN A 207 -11.39 3.99 -14.80
CA GLN A 207 -12.56 3.76 -15.65
C GLN A 207 -12.51 2.40 -16.37
N LEU A 208 -11.32 1.94 -16.76
CA LEU A 208 -11.13 0.69 -17.51
C LEU A 208 -11.12 -0.55 -16.61
N GLU A 209 -10.49 -0.46 -15.43
CA GLU A 209 -10.21 -1.60 -14.56
C GLU A 209 -10.97 -1.55 -13.23
N GLY A 210 -11.52 -0.40 -12.85
CA GLY A 210 -12.22 -0.20 -11.59
C GLY A 210 -13.62 -0.83 -11.58
N ALA A 211 -13.97 -1.48 -10.47
CA ALA A 211 -15.33 -1.94 -10.26
C ALA A 211 -16.27 -0.74 -10.01
N VAL A 212 -17.36 -0.67 -10.76
CA VAL A 212 -18.41 0.34 -10.55
C VAL A 212 -19.41 -0.22 -9.56
N LYS A 213 -19.63 0.49 -8.45
CA LYS A 213 -20.68 0.15 -7.48
C LYS A 213 -22.04 0.33 -8.16
N VAL A 214 -22.77 -0.76 -8.34
CA VAL A 214 -24.16 -0.71 -8.82
C VAL A 214 -25.03 -0.23 -7.67
N ALA A 215 -25.60 0.96 -7.80
CA ALA A 215 -26.65 1.42 -6.90
C ALA A 215 -27.94 0.66 -7.26
N ILE A 216 -28.56 0.01 -6.27
CA ILE A 216 -29.92 -0.48 -6.43
C ILE A 216 -30.82 0.76 -6.26
N PRO A 217 -31.66 1.10 -7.25
CA PRO A 217 -32.63 2.18 -7.11
C PRO A 217 -33.53 1.91 -5.90
N GLU A 218 -33.78 2.95 -5.09
CA GLU A 218 -34.81 2.92 -4.04
C GLU A 218 -36.22 2.74 -4.63
#